data_AF-A0A937YZW3-F1
#
_entry.id   AF-A0A937YZW3-F1
#
_cell.length_a   1.000
_cell.length_b   1.000
_cell.length_c   1.000
_cell.angle_alpha   90.00
_cell.angle_beta   90.00
_cell.angle_gamma   90.00
#
_symmetry.space_group_name_H-M   'P 1'
#
loop_
_entity.id
_entity.type
_entity.pdbx_description
1 polymer ?
#
loop_
_entity_poly.entity_id
_entity_poly.type
_entity_poly.pdbx_seq_one_letter_code
_entity_poly.pdbx_strand_id
1 'polypeptide(L)'
;MSSRGSWLLLPLAGLLIPTLQQDATPPPPAAEGKAEALRERLRSGPGPVRITVFGDSLAAGWGPRDPKTEAYSAVFGRALRARYPHCEIELIAAGGPGDPSDVGLIRLQNDVLRRKPDVVVIQFGGNDERLKRSARDLEDDLVEMVRRLRDALPDALCLIATPPMNDPEPGTPYVRAAVLAAQAAGVPVADLDGALRAADRDFRGPFCWGAHPGAFTHLAMGRELLRAWDVLMATPSPLEVRIRGYSRMLGAGEAPTMRAEARNTSGTDLVADLEYGATLAAGHERLTVAAGAALGLEREVPLPRLVPETRTQTFRLWAVGASPEREASDLDMKWLSLAPVVVPDEGSEPRTWRRFGADSLVKGEWSWGGDEDLGGRFAVLLDDDALTFVVEVTDDDVDPARGAAHLTDGDSVEVCLDLRPSADQGKPVYSPEVVLLIVKPGDGPDDEAAWEPLDDLTPRMAGVTAHSERTARGYTARLTIPRSALRRGEGEGLTGTGFDVHLNDSDFGLGRERQMVWAGTADNFLDPSALASLAGPGETPPRWRVSLR
;
A
#
# COMPACT_ATOMS: atom_id res chain seq x y z
N MET A 1 -4.28 -24.77 -58.44
CA MET A 1 -3.10 -25.53 -57.95
C MET A 1 -2.30 -24.54 -57.11
N SER A 2 -2.54 -24.50 -55.79
CA SER A 2 -1.73 -25.16 -54.73
C SER A 2 -0.33 -24.53 -54.66
N SER A 3 0.07 -23.82 -53.60
CA SER A 3 0.12 -24.31 -52.23
C SER A 3 -0.03 -23.19 -51.18
N ARG A 4 -0.77 -23.49 -50.11
CA ARG A 4 -0.85 -22.69 -48.87
C ARG A 4 0.32 -23.11 -47.98
N GLY A 5 1.23 -22.19 -47.66
CA GLY A 5 2.25 -22.39 -46.63
C GLY A 5 1.63 -22.16 -45.25
N SER A 6 1.49 -23.24 -44.48
CA SER A 6 1.04 -23.22 -43.09
C SER A 6 2.18 -22.75 -42.20
N TRP A 7 2.05 -21.58 -41.55
CA TRP A 7 2.91 -21.21 -40.43
C TRP A 7 2.30 -21.79 -39.17
N LEU A 8 2.86 -22.92 -38.71
CA LEU A 8 2.59 -23.48 -37.39
C LEU A 8 3.10 -22.47 -36.35
N LEU A 9 2.16 -21.83 -35.64
CA LEU A 9 2.40 -21.21 -34.34
C LEU A 9 2.78 -22.34 -33.37
N LEU A 10 4.08 -22.52 -33.15
CA LEU A 10 4.58 -23.24 -31.98
C LEU A 10 4.16 -22.43 -30.74
N PRO A 11 3.51 -23.05 -29.73
CA PRO A 11 3.28 -22.37 -28.47
C PRO A 11 4.66 -22.06 -27.88
N LEU A 12 4.91 -20.78 -27.58
CA LEU A 12 5.95 -20.39 -26.64
C LEU A 12 5.62 -21.09 -25.32
N ALA A 13 6.26 -22.23 -25.08
CA ALA A 13 6.34 -22.81 -23.75
C ALA A 13 7.02 -21.76 -22.88
N GLY A 14 6.22 -21.07 -22.05
CA GLY A 14 6.74 -20.21 -21.01
C GLY A 14 7.73 -21.02 -20.19
N LEU A 15 8.99 -20.58 -20.18
CA LEU A 15 9.94 -20.98 -19.17
C LEU A 15 9.35 -20.54 -17.83
N LEU A 16 8.67 -21.48 -17.16
CA LEU A 16 8.39 -21.42 -15.74
C LEU A 16 9.75 -21.33 -15.05
N ILE A 17 10.15 -20.11 -14.67
CA ILE A 17 11.16 -19.92 -13.63
C ILE A 17 10.54 -20.58 -12.40
N PRO A 18 11.19 -21.60 -11.79
CA PRO A 18 10.66 -22.18 -10.58
C PRO A 18 10.55 -21.06 -9.54
N THR A 19 9.34 -20.81 -9.06
CA THR A 19 9.17 -20.20 -7.74
C THR A 19 10.08 -20.96 -6.79
N LEU A 20 10.81 -20.26 -5.93
CA LEU A 20 11.40 -20.87 -4.73
C LEU A 20 10.26 -21.27 -3.77
N GLN A 21 9.27 -22.03 -4.25
CA GLN A 21 8.47 -22.86 -3.39
C GLN A 21 9.39 -23.98 -2.94
N GLN A 22 10.04 -23.79 -1.80
CA GLN A 22 10.48 -24.94 -1.03
C GLN A 22 9.22 -25.76 -0.72
N ASP A 23 9.19 -27.00 -1.19
CA ASP A 23 8.47 -28.04 -0.47
C ASP A 23 8.93 -27.94 0.98
N ALA A 24 8.02 -27.53 1.86
CA ALA A 24 8.32 -27.29 3.27
C ALA A 24 9.02 -28.53 3.82
N THR A 25 10.31 -28.41 4.14
CA THR A 25 11.02 -29.50 4.80
C THR A 25 10.32 -29.70 6.14
N PRO A 26 9.77 -30.89 6.44
CA PRO A 26 9.01 -31.08 7.68
C PRO A 26 9.91 -30.74 8.87
N PRO A 27 9.38 -30.04 9.88
CA PRO A 27 10.17 -29.63 11.04
C PRO A 27 10.78 -30.88 11.71
N PRO A 28 11.99 -30.77 12.29
CA PRO A 28 12.59 -31.91 13.00
C PRO A 28 11.67 -32.38 14.15
N PRO A 29 11.67 -33.68 14.53
CA PRO A 29 10.71 -34.25 15.49
C PRO A 29 10.63 -33.52 16.86
N ALA A 30 11.73 -32.91 17.31
CA ALA A 30 11.76 -32.12 18.54
C ALA A 30 10.99 -30.79 18.44
N ALA A 31 10.85 -30.23 17.23
CA ALA A 31 10.03 -29.05 16.97
C ALA A 31 8.54 -29.42 16.86
N GLU A 32 8.21 -30.62 16.37
CA GLU A 32 6.81 -31.12 16.34
C GLU A 32 6.21 -31.25 17.74
N GLY A 33 6.97 -31.79 18.71
CA GLY A 33 6.51 -31.91 20.10
C GLY A 33 6.25 -30.56 20.77
N LYS A 34 7.10 -29.56 20.52
CA LYS A 34 6.91 -28.18 21.02
C LYS A 34 5.72 -27.50 20.36
N ALA A 35 5.54 -27.68 19.06
CA ALA A 35 4.39 -27.18 18.33
C ALA A 35 3.08 -27.78 18.86
N GLU A 36 3.00 -29.08 19.14
CA GLU A 36 1.80 -29.67 19.76
C GLU A 36 1.55 -29.12 21.17
N ALA A 37 2.58 -28.97 22.00
CA ALA A 37 2.43 -28.39 23.34
C ALA A 37 1.90 -26.94 23.28
N LEU A 38 2.39 -26.15 22.32
CA LEU A 38 1.89 -24.79 22.09
C LEU A 38 0.46 -24.79 21.52
N ARG A 39 0.13 -25.69 20.59
CA ARG A 39 -1.24 -25.86 20.07
C ARG A 39 -2.22 -26.13 21.20
N GLU A 40 -1.89 -27.03 22.10
CA GLU A 40 -2.76 -27.34 23.24
C GLU A 40 -2.98 -26.12 24.13
N ARG A 41 -1.92 -25.33 24.37
CA ARG A 41 -2.04 -24.06 25.10
C ARG A 41 -2.93 -23.05 24.38
N LEU A 42 -2.82 -22.93 23.06
CA LEU A 42 -3.64 -22.04 22.25
C LEU A 42 -5.12 -22.47 22.20
N ARG A 43 -5.40 -23.78 22.23
CA ARG A 43 -6.79 -24.31 22.25
C ARG A 43 -7.47 -24.07 23.58
N SER A 44 -6.79 -24.37 24.70
CA SER A 44 -7.44 -24.53 26.00
C SER A 44 -6.57 -24.19 27.23
N GLY A 45 -5.31 -23.79 27.02
CA GLY A 45 -4.34 -23.65 28.10
C GLY A 45 -4.52 -22.42 28.99
N PRO A 46 -4.03 -22.48 30.25
CA PRO A 46 -4.05 -21.33 31.15
C PRO A 46 -2.97 -20.30 30.78
N GLY A 47 -3.36 -19.02 30.81
CA GLY A 47 -2.45 -17.88 30.68
C GLY A 47 -2.14 -17.47 29.24
N PRO A 48 -1.49 -16.31 29.04
CA PRO A 48 -1.26 -15.77 27.71
C PRO A 48 -0.20 -16.57 26.96
N VAL A 49 -0.37 -16.65 25.63
CA VAL A 49 0.68 -17.02 24.69
C VAL A 49 1.34 -15.75 24.18
N ARG A 50 2.65 -15.64 24.38
CA ARG A 50 3.43 -14.45 24.03
C ARG A 50 4.20 -14.66 22.75
N ILE A 51 3.94 -13.82 21.76
CA ILE A 51 4.60 -13.83 20.45
C ILE A 51 5.39 -12.54 20.30
N THR A 52 6.70 -12.65 20.08
CA THR A 52 7.56 -11.48 19.83
C THR A 52 7.96 -11.42 18.36
N VAL A 53 7.66 -10.30 17.71
CA VAL A 53 8.17 -9.95 16.39
C VAL A 53 9.38 -9.06 16.57
N PHE A 54 10.56 -9.65 16.41
CA PHE A 54 11.86 -9.05 16.67
C PHE A 54 12.54 -8.67 15.36
N GLY A 55 12.97 -7.42 15.22
CA GLY A 55 13.56 -6.98 13.97
C GLY A 55 13.94 -5.52 13.90
N ASP A 56 13.81 -4.95 12.71
CA ASP A 56 14.13 -3.56 12.40
C ASP A 56 12.90 -2.62 12.46
N SER A 57 12.90 -1.53 11.68
CA SER A 57 11.78 -0.61 11.52
C SER A 57 10.48 -1.27 11.06
N LEU A 58 10.53 -2.29 10.18
CA LEU A 58 9.33 -2.98 9.73
C LEU A 58 8.69 -3.74 10.90
N ALA A 59 9.50 -4.46 11.70
CA ALA A 59 9.04 -5.12 12.91
C ALA A 59 8.49 -4.14 13.96
N ALA A 60 8.99 -2.90 13.99
CA ALA A 60 8.45 -1.81 14.81
C ALA A 60 7.13 -1.24 14.27
N GLY A 61 6.74 -1.58 13.03
CA GLY A 61 5.51 -1.12 12.39
C GLY A 61 5.62 0.19 11.63
N TRP A 62 6.81 0.57 11.13
CA TRP A 62 6.96 1.78 10.30
C TRP A 62 6.29 1.63 8.94
N GLY A 63 5.69 2.73 8.45
CA GLY A 63 5.05 2.81 7.13
C GLY A 63 3.52 3.01 7.20
N PRO A 64 2.74 2.08 7.79
CA PRO A 64 1.30 2.24 7.94
C PRO A 64 0.92 3.43 8.84
N ARG A 65 -0.26 4.02 8.57
CA ARG A 65 -0.78 5.15 9.35
C ARG A 65 -1.23 4.73 10.75
N ASP A 66 -1.84 3.56 10.87
CA ASP A 66 -2.18 2.96 12.18
C ASP A 66 -1.46 1.62 12.37
N PRO A 67 -0.21 1.61 12.85
CA PRO A 67 0.56 0.39 13.00
C PRO A 67 -0.06 -0.61 13.99
N LYS A 68 -0.92 -0.18 14.91
CA LYS A 68 -1.58 -1.08 15.88
C LYS A 68 -2.55 -2.04 15.21
N THR A 69 -2.95 -1.74 13.98
CA THR A 69 -3.96 -2.50 13.26
C THR A 69 -3.57 -2.80 11.82
N GLU A 70 -2.59 -2.09 11.25
CA GLU A 70 -2.15 -2.22 9.86
C GLU A 70 -0.73 -2.79 9.70
N ALA A 71 0.11 -2.74 10.74
CA ALA A 71 1.42 -3.39 10.67
C ALA A 71 1.26 -4.89 10.48
N TYR A 72 2.22 -5.54 9.82
CA TYR A 72 2.12 -6.95 9.44
C TYR A 72 1.98 -7.85 10.68
N SER A 73 2.59 -7.44 11.80
CA SER A 73 2.47 -8.10 13.09
C SER A 73 1.07 -7.96 13.69
N ALA A 74 0.42 -6.79 13.55
CA ALA A 74 -0.95 -6.57 13.97
C ALA A 74 -1.96 -7.35 13.11
N VAL A 75 -1.75 -7.37 11.78
CA VAL A 75 -2.52 -8.17 10.82
C VAL A 75 -2.45 -9.64 11.22
N PHE A 76 -1.25 -10.19 11.35
CA PHE A 76 -1.01 -11.56 11.81
C PHE A 76 -1.69 -11.86 13.15
N GLY A 77 -1.50 -11.00 14.16
CA GLY A 77 -2.08 -11.17 15.48
C GLY A 77 -3.61 -11.15 15.48
N ARG A 78 -4.25 -10.42 14.56
CA ARG A 78 -5.72 -10.43 14.40
C ARG A 78 -6.22 -11.79 13.93
N ALA A 79 -5.58 -12.39 12.92
CA ALA A 79 -5.91 -13.74 12.47
C ALA A 79 -5.78 -14.76 13.60
N LEU A 80 -4.67 -14.72 14.34
CA LEU A 80 -4.44 -15.68 15.42
C LEU A 80 -5.46 -15.57 16.54
N ARG A 81 -5.85 -14.35 16.94
CA ARG A 81 -6.88 -14.16 17.97
C ARG A 81 -8.24 -14.71 17.54
N ALA A 82 -8.59 -14.57 16.27
CA ALA A 82 -9.81 -15.17 15.73
C ALA A 82 -9.71 -16.71 15.66
N ARG A 83 -8.53 -17.23 15.31
CA ARG A 83 -8.27 -18.69 15.27
C ARG A 83 -8.34 -19.35 16.64
N TYR A 84 -7.87 -18.66 17.68
CA TYR A 84 -7.76 -19.17 19.04
C TYR A 84 -8.50 -18.25 20.05
N PRO A 85 -9.85 -18.19 19.98
CA PRO A 85 -10.64 -17.21 20.73
C PRO A 85 -10.63 -17.43 22.25
N HIS A 86 -10.16 -18.59 22.71
CA HIS A 86 -10.09 -18.94 24.13
C HIS A 86 -8.70 -18.69 24.74
N CYS A 87 -7.72 -18.27 23.94
CA CYS A 87 -6.37 -17.95 24.39
C CYS A 87 -6.14 -16.44 24.36
N GLU A 88 -5.55 -15.90 25.43
CA GLU A 88 -5.00 -14.55 25.39
C GLU A 88 -3.70 -14.56 24.57
N ILE A 89 -3.68 -13.84 23.45
CA ILE A 89 -2.47 -13.72 22.61
C ILE A 89 -1.87 -12.32 22.79
N GLU A 90 -0.71 -12.29 23.45
CA GLU A 90 0.11 -11.10 23.63
C GLU A 90 1.12 -11.02 22.48
N LEU A 91 0.93 -10.05 21.58
CA LEU A 91 1.86 -9.80 20.49
C LEU A 91 2.73 -8.59 20.82
N ILE A 92 4.04 -8.78 20.74
CA ILE A 92 5.06 -7.80 21.09
C ILE A 92 5.85 -7.43 19.84
N ALA A 93 5.71 -6.19 19.39
CA ALA A 93 6.60 -5.61 18.39
C ALA A 93 7.89 -5.16 19.08
N ALA A 94 9.00 -5.87 18.84
CA ALA A 94 10.33 -5.59 19.36
C ALA A 94 11.27 -5.15 18.22
N GLY A 95 10.84 -4.14 17.46
CA GLY A 95 11.62 -3.57 16.36
C GLY A 95 12.54 -2.43 16.80
N GLY A 96 13.73 -2.38 16.21
CA GLY A 96 14.70 -1.29 16.35
C GLY A 96 14.84 -0.54 15.02
N PRO A 97 14.25 0.65 14.85
CA PRO A 97 14.30 1.37 13.58
C PRO A 97 15.73 1.71 13.17
N GLY A 98 16.10 1.34 11.93
CA GLY A 98 17.45 1.54 11.39
C GLY A 98 18.49 0.50 11.83
N ASP A 99 18.13 -0.42 12.74
CA ASP A 99 19.10 -1.36 13.27
C ASP A 99 19.43 -2.49 12.26
N PRO A 100 20.72 -2.79 12.05
CA PRO A 100 21.18 -4.04 11.44
C PRO A 100 21.14 -5.24 12.40
N SER A 101 21.39 -6.44 11.88
CA SER A 101 21.29 -7.70 12.63
C SER A 101 22.25 -7.82 13.83
N ASP A 102 23.46 -7.25 13.79
CA ASP A 102 24.42 -7.25 14.90
C ASP A 102 23.93 -6.40 16.10
N VAL A 103 23.29 -5.27 15.84
CA VAL A 103 22.61 -4.48 16.88
C VAL A 103 21.42 -5.27 17.44
N GLY A 104 20.71 -6.00 16.60
CA GLY A 104 19.72 -6.99 17.01
C GLY A 104 20.29 -8.00 18.02
N LEU A 105 21.46 -8.58 17.74
CA LEU A 105 22.11 -9.54 18.63
C LEU A 105 22.42 -8.97 20.01
N ILE A 106 22.85 -7.71 20.06
CA ILE A 106 23.14 -6.99 21.31
C ILE A 106 21.86 -6.83 22.13
N ARG A 107 20.74 -6.47 21.51
CA ARG A 107 19.48 -6.23 22.23
C ARG A 107 18.66 -7.47 22.53
N LEU A 108 18.96 -8.61 21.90
CA LEU A 108 18.22 -9.88 22.03
C LEU A 108 17.89 -10.23 23.49
N GLN A 109 18.85 -10.06 24.40
CA GLN A 109 18.65 -10.34 25.82
C GLN A 109 17.54 -9.48 26.43
N ASN A 110 17.57 -8.17 26.19
CA ASN A 110 16.67 -7.22 26.85
C ASN A 110 15.30 -7.20 26.18
N ASP A 111 15.28 -7.29 24.86
CA ASP A 111 14.07 -7.05 24.08
C ASP A 111 13.26 -8.34 23.86
N VAL A 112 13.92 -9.50 23.91
CA VAL A 112 13.28 -10.79 23.65
C VAL A 112 13.40 -11.72 24.86
N LEU A 113 14.61 -12.12 25.26
CA LEU A 113 14.81 -13.21 26.23
C LEU A 113 14.20 -12.93 27.60
N ARG A 114 14.36 -11.70 28.12
CA ARG A 114 13.75 -11.29 29.40
C ARG A 114 12.22 -11.37 29.40
N ARG A 115 11.59 -11.24 28.23
CA ARG A 115 10.14 -11.30 28.07
C ARG A 115 9.61 -12.72 28.03
N LYS A 116 10.46 -13.74 27.92
CA LYS A 116 10.09 -15.16 27.87
C LYS A 116 8.95 -15.44 26.86
N PRO A 117 9.11 -15.08 25.58
CA PRO A 117 8.12 -15.41 24.56
C PRO A 117 8.01 -16.91 24.34
N ASP A 118 6.83 -17.34 23.89
CA ASP A 118 6.57 -18.69 23.42
C ASP A 118 6.93 -18.85 21.94
N VAL A 119 6.82 -17.77 21.16
CA VAL A 119 7.19 -17.74 19.75
C VAL A 119 7.96 -16.46 19.44
N VAL A 120 9.04 -16.59 18.66
CA VAL A 120 9.82 -15.45 18.14
C VAL A 120 9.84 -15.46 16.61
N VAL A 121 9.49 -14.33 16.02
CA VAL A 121 9.67 -14.04 14.59
C VAL A 121 10.88 -13.12 14.47
N ILE A 122 11.91 -13.51 13.72
CA ILE A 122 13.12 -12.69 13.53
C ILE A 122 13.14 -12.12 12.11
N GLN A 123 13.26 -10.80 11.97
CA GLN A 123 13.31 -10.12 10.67
C GLN A 123 14.43 -9.07 10.65
N PHE A 124 15.47 -9.32 9.85
CA PHE A 124 16.58 -8.37 9.60
C PHE A 124 17.10 -8.54 8.17
N GLY A 125 17.92 -7.60 7.72
CA GLY A 125 18.68 -7.70 6.47
C GLY A 125 18.60 -6.47 5.57
N GLY A 126 17.49 -5.71 5.61
CA GLY A 126 17.37 -4.48 4.83
C GLY A 126 18.37 -3.41 5.26
N ASN A 127 18.54 -3.21 6.58
CA ASN A 127 19.54 -2.28 7.10
C ASN A 127 20.97 -2.83 6.98
N ASP A 128 21.15 -4.15 7.06
CA ASP A 128 22.45 -4.78 6.80
C ASP A 128 22.96 -4.43 5.40
N GLU A 129 22.08 -4.52 4.38
CA GLU A 129 22.40 -4.08 3.02
C GLU A 129 22.71 -2.58 2.94
N ARG A 130 21.84 -1.75 3.53
CA ARG A 130 21.99 -0.29 3.50
C ARG A 130 23.31 0.16 4.14
N LEU A 131 23.71 -0.51 5.23
CA LEU A 131 24.92 -0.24 6.00
C LEU A 131 26.14 -1.04 5.51
N LYS A 132 26.01 -1.75 4.37
CA LYS A 132 27.10 -2.48 3.70
C LYS A 132 27.72 -3.61 4.55
N ARG A 133 26.95 -4.21 5.47
CA ARG A 133 27.32 -5.48 6.11
C ARG A 133 27.21 -6.61 5.09
N SER A 134 28.04 -7.66 5.20
CA SER A 134 27.95 -8.74 4.22
C SER A 134 26.71 -9.60 4.47
N ALA A 135 26.19 -10.22 3.41
CA ALA A 135 25.11 -11.20 3.55
C ALA A 135 25.52 -12.40 4.43
N ARG A 136 26.83 -12.70 4.51
CA ARG A 136 27.35 -13.74 5.40
C ARG A 136 27.22 -13.32 6.87
N ASP A 137 27.52 -12.07 7.19
CA ASP A 137 27.37 -11.55 8.56
C ASP A 137 25.90 -11.64 9.00
N LEU A 138 24.96 -11.28 8.12
CA LEU A 138 23.53 -11.46 8.39
C LEU A 138 23.17 -12.93 8.68
N GLU A 139 23.66 -13.87 7.85
CA GLU A 139 23.41 -15.30 8.06
C GLU A 139 23.93 -15.75 9.42
N ASP A 140 25.19 -15.43 9.74
CA ASP A 140 25.84 -15.81 11.01
C ASP A 140 25.11 -15.19 12.22
N ASP A 141 24.67 -13.94 12.11
CA ASP A 141 23.95 -13.26 13.19
C ASP A 141 22.58 -13.88 13.45
N LEU A 142 21.82 -14.19 12.40
CA LEU A 142 20.51 -14.83 12.51
C LEU A 142 20.63 -16.24 13.12
N VAL A 143 21.64 -17.02 12.72
CA VAL A 143 21.92 -18.34 13.31
C VAL A 143 22.26 -18.21 14.79
N GLU A 144 23.09 -17.24 15.16
CA GLU A 144 23.47 -16.98 16.55
C GLU A 144 22.27 -16.52 17.41
N MET A 145 21.35 -15.71 16.86
CA MET A 145 20.11 -15.34 17.55
C MET A 145 19.27 -16.57 17.88
N VAL A 146 19.04 -17.45 16.90
CA VAL A 146 18.26 -18.68 17.12
C VAL A 146 18.96 -19.60 18.13
N ARG A 147 20.29 -19.69 18.09
CA ARG A 147 21.07 -20.46 19.07
C ARG A 147 20.86 -19.93 20.49
N ARG A 148 21.04 -18.62 20.72
CA ARG A 148 20.84 -17.99 22.04
C ARG A 148 19.39 -18.10 22.53
N LEU A 149 18.42 -18.00 21.62
CA LEU A 149 17.01 -18.21 21.92
C LEU A 149 16.76 -19.63 22.45
N ARG A 150 17.28 -20.65 21.78
CA ARG A 150 17.14 -22.05 22.21
C ARG A 150 17.83 -22.34 23.52
N ASP A 151 19.01 -21.76 23.74
CA ASP A 151 19.75 -21.94 25.00
C ASP A 151 19.00 -21.34 26.19
N ALA A 152 18.41 -20.15 26.02
CA ALA A 152 17.73 -19.43 27.10
C ALA A 152 16.26 -19.85 27.29
N LEU A 153 15.58 -20.23 26.21
CA LEU A 153 14.15 -20.55 26.15
C LEU A 153 13.96 -21.84 25.33
N PRO A 154 14.31 -23.01 25.90
CA PRO A 154 14.32 -24.26 25.15
C PRO A 154 12.94 -24.67 24.63
N ASP A 155 11.84 -24.21 25.24
CA ASP A 155 10.48 -24.51 24.82
C ASP A 155 9.91 -23.53 23.79
N ALA A 156 10.57 -22.39 23.56
CA ALA A 156 10.11 -21.40 22.60
C ALA A 156 10.31 -21.88 21.16
N LEU A 157 9.35 -21.55 20.31
CA LEU A 157 9.42 -21.72 18.87
C LEU A 157 9.98 -20.47 18.20
N CYS A 158 10.54 -20.65 17.00
CA CYS A 158 11.13 -19.55 16.24
C CYS A 158 10.86 -19.75 14.74
N LEU A 159 10.72 -18.63 14.02
CA LEU A 159 10.77 -18.57 12.56
C LEU A 159 11.60 -17.35 12.14
N ILE A 160 12.17 -17.42 10.93
CA ILE A 160 12.91 -16.31 10.32
C ILE A 160 12.10 -15.75 9.16
N ALA A 161 12.00 -14.44 9.07
CA ALA A 161 11.36 -13.75 7.97
C ALA A 161 12.41 -13.15 7.02
N THR A 162 12.22 -13.32 5.71
CA THR A 162 13.11 -12.70 4.71
C THR A 162 12.96 -11.17 4.75
N PRO A 163 14.05 -10.40 4.57
CA PRO A 163 13.95 -8.95 4.47
C PRO A 163 13.33 -8.54 3.14
N PRO A 164 12.31 -7.67 3.11
CA PRO A 164 11.91 -6.97 1.89
C PRO A 164 13.08 -6.20 1.28
N MET A 165 13.32 -6.36 -0.02
CA MET A 165 14.45 -5.73 -0.71
C MET A 165 14.00 -4.77 -1.82
N ASN A 166 14.74 -3.66 -1.97
CA ASN A 166 14.50 -2.70 -3.05
C ASN A 166 14.94 -3.20 -4.43
N ASP A 167 15.85 -4.17 -4.48
CA ASP A 167 16.28 -4.76 -5.74
C ASP A 167 15.07 -5.34 -6.50
N PRO A 168 14.84 -4.96 -7.77
CA PRO A 168 13.73 -5.50 -8.57
C PRO A 168 13.87 -7.00 -8.82
N GLU A 169 15.09 -7.54 -8.80
CA GLU A 169 15.36 -8.95 -8.99
C GLU A 169 15.17 -9.74 -7.69
N PRO A 170 14.51 -10.91 -7.74
CA PRO A 170 14.31 -11.74 -6.56
C PRO A 170 15.61 -12.40 -6.09
N GLY A 171 15.58 -12.87 -4.84
CA GLY A 171 16.63 -13.72 -4.31
C GLY A 171 17.96 -13.01 -4.14
N THR A 172 17.95 -11.75 -3.67
CA THR A 172 19.17 -11.00 -3.33
C THR A 172 20.07 -11.80 -2.36
N PRO A 173 21.36 -11.45 -2.23
CA PRO A 173 22.23 -12.09 -1.25
C PRO A 173 21.66 -12.11 0.18
N TYR A 174 20.95 -11.06 0.60
CA TYR A 174 20.36 -10.95 1.94
C TYR A 174 19.10 -11.80 2.12
N VAL A 175 18.24 -11.88 1.10
CA VAL A 175 17.10 -12.82 1.10
C VAL A 175 17.61 -14.26 1.19
N ARG A 176 18.62 -14.60 0.39
CA ARG A 176 19.25 -15.94 0.45
C ARG A 176 19.90 -16.21 1.80
N ALA A 177 20.58 -15.23 2.40
CA ALA A 177 21.17 -15.37 3.73
C ALA A 177 20.13 -15.67 4.81
N ALA A 178 18.98 -15.00 4.80
CA ALA A 178 17.90 -15.29 5.74
C ALA A 178 17.35 -16.72 5.56
N VAL A 179 17.18 -17.19 4.31
CA VAL A 179 16.77 -18.56 4.01
C VAL A 179 17.82 -19.58 4.46
N LEU A 180 19.10 -19.33 4.19
CA LEU A 180 20.21 -20.19 4.61
C LEU A 180 20.33 -20.26 6.13
N ALA A 181 20.16 -19.14 6.83
CA ALA A 181 20.15 -19.11 8.29
C ALA A 181 18.99 -19.94 8.86
N ALA A 182 17.81 -19.85 8.27
CA ALA A 182 16.66 -20.66 8.68
C ALA A 182 16.88 -22.16 8.46
N GLN A 183 17.47 -22.53 7.33
CA GLN A 183 17.86 -23.91 7.03
C GLN A 183 18.91 -24.43 8.02
N ALA A 184 19.98 -23.66 8.24
CA ALA A 184 21.06 -24.01 9.17
C ALA A 184 20.55 -24.15 10.61
N ALA A 185 19.62 -23.28 11.01
CA ALA A 185 18.97 -23.33 12.31
C ALA A 185 17.85 -24.39 12.37
N GLY A 186 17.34 -24.92 11.26
CA GLY A 186 16.19 -25.81 11.24
C GLY A 186 14.91 -25.16 11.76
N VAL A 187 14.61 -23.94 11.31
CA VAL A 187 13.38 -23.19 11.62
C VAL A 187 12.63 -22.82 10.32
N PRO A 188 11.31 -22.64 10.35
CA PRO A 188 10.55 -22.21 9.18
C PRO A 188 10.94 -20.80 8.69
N VAL A 189 10.67 -20.54 7.40
CA VAL A 189 10.81 -19.24 6.77
C VAL A 189 9.44 -18.62 6.48
N ALA A 190 9.27 -17.34 6.81
CA ALA A 190 8.26 -16.46 6.24
C ALA A 190 8.91 -15.65 5.10
N ASP A 191 8.52 -15.91 3.85
CA ASP A 191 9.14 -15.24 2.70
C ASP A 191 8.45 -13.92 2.38
N LEU A 192 8.69 -12.90 3.22
CA LEU A 192 8.08 -11.59 3.07
C LEU A 192 8.46 -10.95 1.73
N ASP A 193 9.74 -11.01 1.34
CA ASP A 193 10.18 -10.47 0.05
C ASP A 193 9.43 -11.12 -1.13
N GLY A 194 9.35 -12.46 -1.16
CA GLY A 194 8.59 -13.18 -2.17
C GLY A 194 7.10 -12.82 -2.17
N ALA A 195 6.48 -12.71 -0.99
CA ALA A 195 5.08 -12.32 -0.85
C ALA A 195 4.80 -10.92 -1.40
N LEU A 196 5.71 -9.96 -1.17
CA LEU A 196 5.59 -8.61 -1.73
C LEU A 196 5.77 -8.60 -3.24
N ARG A 197 6.67 -9.42 -3.78
CA ARG A 197 6.86 -9.53 -5.23
C ARG A 197 5.67 -10.17 -5.95
N ALA A 198 4.94 -11.05 -5.27
CA ALA A 198 3.73 -11.68 -5.78
C ALA A 198 2.48 -10.80 -5.64
N ALA A 199 2.50 -9.79 -4.77
CA ALA A 199 1.41 -8.84 -4.59
C ALA A 199 1.45 -7.72 -5.65
N ASP A 200 0.36 -6.95 -5.73
CA ASP A 200 0.38 -5.64 -6.39
C ASP A 200 1.48 -4.80 -5.72
N ARG A 201 2.44 -4.32 -6.51
CA ARG A 201 3.64 -3.64 -6.01
C ARG A 201 3.94 -2.38 -6.80
N ASP A 202 4.53 -1.41 -6.11
CA ASP A 202 5.10 -0.23 -6.75
C ASP A 202 6.27 -0.66 -7.64
N PHE A 203 6.26 -0.24 -8.90
CA PHE A 203 7.33 -0.54 -9.85
C PHE A 203 8.69 0.06 -9.43
N ARG A 204 8.67 1.08 -8.56
CA ARG A 204 9.85 1.74 -7.99
C ARG A 204 10.41 0.99 -6.77
N GLY A 205 9.79 -0.11 -6.36
CA GLY A 205 10.21 -0.96 -5.25
C GLY A 205 9.47 -0.69 -3.93
N PRO A 206 9.62 -1.57 -2.92
CA PRO A 206 8.91 -1.49 -1.65
C PRO A 206 9.30 -0.30 -0.78
N PHE A 207 10.48 0.31 -1.00
CA PHE A 207 10.90 1.53 -0.32
C PHE A 207 11.18 2.67 -1.33
N CYS A 208 10.19 2.98 -2.15
CA CYS A 208 10.27 4.06 -3.13
C CYS A 208 10.63 5.40 -2.45
N TRP A 209 11.67 6.06 -2.97
CA TRP A 209 12.26 7.28 -2.39
C TRP A 209 12.66 7.17 -0.90
N GLY A 210 12.90 5.94 -0.42
CA GLY A 210 13.24 5.67 0.98
C GLY A 210 12.04 5.69 1.94
N ALA A 211 10.81 5.84 1.44
CA ALA A 211 9.60 5.72 2.25
C ALA A 211 9.41 4.27 2.71
N HIS A 212 8.85 4.07 3.90
CA HIS A 212 8.50 2.73 4.36
C HIS A 212 7.24 2.20 3.66
N PRO A 213 7.12 0.88 3.44
CA PRO A 213 5.95 0.29 2.81
C PRO A 213 4.65 0.63 3.55
N GLY A 214 3.60 0.97 2.82
CA GLY A 214 2.30 1.30 3.40
C GLY A 214 1.50 0.09 3.89
N ALA A 215 0.31 0.37 4.42
CA ALA A 215 -0.58 -0.64 5.01
C ALA A 215 -0.96 -1.79 4.06
N PHE A 216 -1.13 -1.51 2.76
CA PHE A 216 -1.40 -2.52 1.73
C PHE A 216 -0.27 -3.55 1.63
N THR A 217 0.98 -3.07 1.65
CA THR A 217 2.18 -3.92 1.61
C THR A 217 2.34 -4.72 2.91
N HIS A 218 2.04 -4.10 4.05
CA HIS A 218 2.03 -4.80 5.34
C HIS A 218 0.97 -5.90 5.45
N LEU A 219 -0.18 -5.77 4.78
CA LEU A 219 -1.17 -6.85 4.69
C LEU A 219 -0.59 -8.11 4.02
N ALA A 220 0.12 -7.95 2.90
CA ALA A 220 0.77 -9.07 2.21
C ALA A 220 1.80 -9.77 3.13
N MET A 221 2.62 -9.00 3.85
CA MET A 221 3.57 -9.54 4.83
C MET A 221 2.86 -10.27 5.99
N GLY A 222 1.75 -9.72 6.50
CA GLY A 222 1.00 -10.32 7.62
C GLY A 222 0.35 -11.64 7.23
N ARG A 223 -0.15 -11.74 6.00
CA ARG A 223 -0.69 -12.98 5.44
C ARG A 223 0.38 -14.04 5.20
N GLU A 224 1.58 -13.63 4.75
CA GLU A 224 2.72 -14.55 4.63
C GLU A 224 3.19 -15.05 6.00
N LEU A 225 3.18 -14.20 7.02
CA LEU A 225 3.48 -14.63 8.39
C LEU A 225 2.45 -15.64 8.92
N LEU A 226 1.18 -15.49 8.56
CA LEU A 226 0.13 -16.48 8.87
C LEU A 226 0.37 -17.82 8.14
N ARG A 227 0.80 -17.80 6.88
CA ARG A 227 1.20 -19.02 6.15
C ARG A 227 2.42 -19.69 6.79
N ALA A 228 3.42 -18.92 7.21
CA ALA A 228 4.59 -19.45 7.90
C ALA A 228 4.24 -20.01 9.29
N TRP A 229 3.27 -19.42 9.98
CA TRP A 229 2.70 -19.95 11.21
C TRP A 229 2.05 -21.32 10.99
N ASP A 230 1.28 -21.49 9.92
CA ASP A 230 0.67 -22.79 9.58
C ASP A 230 1.72 -23.89 9.39
N VAL A 231 2.88 -23.55 8.81
CA VAL A 231 4.03 -24.46 8.69
C VAL A 231 4.65 -24.74 10.06
N LEU A 232 4.92 -23.71 10.86
CA LEU A 232 5.48 -23.85 12.20
C LEU A 232 4.61 -24.73 13.10
N MET A 233 3.29 -24.56 12.98
CA MET A 233 2.29 -25.25 13.77
C MET A 233 1.77 -26.51 13.10
N ALA A 234 2.29 -26.93 11.93
CA ALA A 234 1.82 -28.10 11.19
C ALA A 234 0.27 -28.18 11.06
N THR A 235 -0.38 -27.03 10.94
CA THR A 235 -1.84 -26.86 10.87
C THR A 235 -2.18 -25.95 9.69
N PRO A 236 -2.08 -26.45 8.44
CA PRO A 236 -2.44 -25.67 7.27
C PRO A 236 -3.92 -25.26 7.32
N SER A 237 -4.18 -23.97 7.18
CA SER A 237 -5.53 -23.43 7.13
C SER A 237 -6.17 -23.74 5.77
N PRO A 238 -7.31 -24.46 5.72
CA PRO A 238 -8.10 -24.61 4.50
C PRO A 238 -9.02 -23.42 4.22
N LEU A 239 -9.01 -22.40 5.07
CA LEU A 239 -9.87 -21.22 4.93
C LEU A 239 -9.11 -20.11 4.23
N GLU A 240 -9.71 -19.55 3.19
CA GLU A 240 -9.26 -18.31 2.56
C GLU A 240 -10.35 -17.25 2.68
N VAL A 241 -9.96 -16.02 3.01
CA VAL A 241 -10.87 -14.87 3.12
C VAL A 241 -10.41 -13.78 2.18
N ARG A 242 -11.31 -13.25 1.35
CA ARG A 242 -11.03 -12.14 0.44
C ARG A 242 -12.14 -11.11 0.45
N ILE A 243 -11.78 -9.84 0.43
CA ILE A 243 -12.71 -8.76 0.10
C ILE A 243 -12.59 -8.49 -1.40
N ARG A 244 -13.71 -8.45 -2.11
CA ARG A 244 -13.71 -8.13 -3.54
C ARG A 244 -13.54 -6.63 -3.73
N GLY A 245 -12.46 -6.23 -4.39
CA GLY A 245 -12.22 -4.85 -4.75
C GLY A 245 -13.00 -4.43 -6.00
N TYR A 246 -13.32 -3.14 -6.10
CA TYR A 246 -13.96 -2.54 -7.27
C TYR A 246 -13.65 -1.04 -7.33
N SER A 247 -13.90 -0.42 -8.48
CA SER A 247 -13.94 1.04 -8.61
C SER A 247 -15.09 1.44 -9.52
N ARG A 248 -15.94 2.37 -9.08
CA ARG A 248 -17.09 2.84 -9.85
C ARG A 248 -17.55 4.23 -9.42
N MET A 249 -18.32 4.89 -10.28
CA MET A 249 -19.08 6.07 -9.91
C MET A 249 -20.27 5.69 -9.01
N LEU A 250 -20.50 6.50 -7.98
CA LEU A 250 -21.61 6.34 -7.05
C LEU A 250 -22.69 7.37 -7.35
N GLY A 251 -23.88 6.88 -7.68
CA GLY A 251 -25.06 7.71 -7.93
C GLY A 251 -25.57 8.40 -6.66
N ALA A 252 -26.45 9.38 -6.83
CA ALA A 252 -27.10 10.04 -5.70
C ALA A 252 -27.96 9.04 -4.90
N GLY A 253 -27.70 8.92 -3.59
CA GLY A 253 -28.45 8.03 -2.69
C GLY A 253 -27.99 6.56 -2.70
N GLU A 254 -27.00 6.19 -3.52
CA GLU A 254 -26.40 4.86 -3.45
C GLU A 254 -25.43 4.74 -2.26
N ALA A 255 -25.35 3.55 -1.67
CA ALA A 255 -24.36 3.20 -0.67
C ALA A 255 -23.22 2.37 -1.30
N PRO A 256 -21.96 2.57 -0.87
CA PRO A 256 -20.90 1.63 -1.17
C PRO A 256 -21.19 0.27 -0.51
N THR A 257 -20.74 -0.81 -1.13
CA THR A 257 -20.89 -2.16 -0.61
C THR A 257 -19.54 -2.81 -0.38
N MET A 258 -19.50 -3.80 0.49
CA MET A 258 -18.36 -4.68 0.68
C MET A 258 -18.84 -6.11 0.45
N ARG A 259 -18.12 -6.84 -0.40
CA ARG A 259 -18.33 -8.28 -0.59
C ARG A 259 -17.13 -9.05 -0.03
N ALA A 260 -17.33 -9.69 1.12
CA ALA A 260 -16.36 -10.60 1.71
C ALA A 260 -16.67 -12.04 1.28
N GLU A 261 -15.66 -12.80 0.89
CA GLU A 261 -15.78 -14.19 0.46
C GLU A 261 -14.93 -15.10 1.34
N ALA A 262 -15.55 -16.15 1.86
CA ALA A 262 -14.89 -17.25 2.55
C ALA A 262 -14.85 -18.46 1.62
N ARG A 263 -13.65 -18.98 1.34
CA ARG A 263 -13.41 -20.17 0.52
C ARG A 263 -12.83 -21.28 1.38
N ASN A 264 -13.36 -22.48 1.19
CA ASN A 264 -12.85 -23.71 1.79
C ASN A 264 -12.07 -24.50 0.72
N THR A 265 -10.78 -24.69 0.93
CA THR A 265 -9.90 -25.42 0.01
C THR A 265 -9.77 -26.91 0.36
N SER A 266 -10.41 -27.37 1.43
CA SER A 266 -10.39 -28.78 1.84
C SER A 266 -11.49 -29.62 1.20
N GLY A 267 -11.34 -30.94 1.34
CA GLY A 267 -12.31 -31.94 0.87
C GLY A 267 -13.49 -32.20 1.82
N THR A 268 -13.62 -31.45 2.91
CA THR A 268 -14.72 -31.57 3.88
C THR A 268 -15.34 -30.23 4.18
N ASP A 269 -16.62 -30.20 4.56
CA ASP A 269 -17.30 -28.97 4.95
C ASP A 269 -16.60 -28.29 6.14
N LEU A 270 -16.65 -26.97 6.14
CA LEU A 270 -15.99 -26.12 7.12
C LEU A 270 -17.00 -25.13 7.70
N VAL A 271 -17.10 -25.08 9.03
CA VAL A 271 -17.83 -24.01 9.71
C VAL A 271 -16.86 -22.88 10.01
N ALA A 272 -17.12 -21.70 9.46
CA ALA A 272 -16.30 -20.51 9.63
C ALA A 272 -17.12 -19.36 10.24
N ASP A 273 -16.60 -18.76 11.30
CA ASP A 273 -17.08 -17.49 11.84
C ASP A 273 -16.39 -16.37 11.06
N LEU A 274 -17.18 -15.58 10.33
CA LEU A 274 -16.71 -14.45 9.54
C LEU A 274 -17.08 -13.14 10.24
N GLU A 275 -16.07 -12.49 10.79
CA GLU A 275 -16.15 -11.13 11.31
C GLU A 275 -15.74 -10.16 10.21
N TYR A 276 -16.47 -9.06 10.07
CA TYR A 276 -16.15 -8.04 9.09
C TYR A 276 -16.57 -6.67 9.58
N GLY A 277 -15.94 -5.62 9.06
CA GLY A 277 -16.33 -4.27 9.45
C GLY A 277 -15.54 -3.15 8.81
N ALA A 278 -16.02 -1.95 9.09
CA ALA A 278 -15.33 -0.68 8.93
C ALA A 278 -14.93 -0.14 10.31
N THR A 279 -14.18 0.96 10.34
CA THR A 279 -13.89 1.69 11.59
C THR A 279 -15.15 2.04 12.41
N LEU A 280 -16.32 2.15 11.77
CA LEU A 280 -17.57 2.60 12.39
C LEU A 280 -18.61 1.50 12.65
N ALA A 281 -18.46 0.30 12.10
CA ALA A 281 -19.42 -0.79 12.26
C ALA A 281 -18.77 -2.15 11.99
N ALA A 282 -19.16 -3.17 12.76
CA ALA A 282 -18.75 -4.55 12.53
C ALA A 282 -19.96 -5.49 12.56
N GLY A 283 -19.86 -6.59 11.82
CA GLY A 283 -20.81 -7.69 11.80
C GLY A 283 -20.10 -9.02 11.98
N HIS A 284 -20.87 -10.04 12.34
CA HIS A 284 -20.40 -11.40 12.54
C HIS A 284 -21.43 -12.37 11.95
N GLU A 285 -20.96 -13.32 11.14
CA GLU A 285 -21.81 -14.32 10.49
C GLU A 285 -21.15 -15.70 10.60
N ARG A 286 -21.92 -16.71 11.03
CA ARG A 286 -21.44 -18.09 11.08
C ARG A 286 -21.87 -18.83 9.82
N LEU A 287 -20.90 -19.31 9.06
CA LEU A 287 -21.10 -19.86 7.72
C LEU A 287 -20.69 -21.33 7.66
N THR A 288 -21.48 -22.16 6.97
CA THR A 288 -21.04 -23.49 6.55
C THR A 288 -20.58 -23.41 5.09
N VAL A 289 -19.27 -23.52 4.86
CA VAL A 289 -18.65 -23.47 3.54
C VAL A 289 -18.36 -24.90 3.08
N ALA A 290 -19.11 -25.35 2.08
CA ALA A 290 -18.98 -26.70 1.53
C ALA A 290 -17.55 -26.98 1.02
N ALA A 291 -17.16 -28.25 0.98
CA ALA A 291 -15.87 -28.68 0.43
C ALA A 291 -15.58 -28.07 -0.95
N GLY A 292 -14.42 -27.42 -1.10
CA GLY A 292 -13.99 -26.77 -2.35
C GLY A 292 -14.80 -25.51 -2.75
N ALA A 293 -15.80 -25.10 -1.97
CA ALA A 293 -16.71 -24.00 -2.31
C ALA A 293 -16.22 -22.64 -1.80
N ALA A 294 -16.84 -21.58 -2.32
CA ALA A 294 -16.71 -20.23 -1.79
C ALA A 294 -18.10 -19.62 -1.55
N LEU A 295 -18.26 -18.93 -0.43
CA LEU A 295 -19.49 -18.24 -0.06
C LEU A 295 -19.19 -16.74 0.13
N GLY A 296 -19.99 -15.90 -0.53
CA GLY A 296 -19.88 -14.45 -0.44
C GLY A 296 -20.98 -13.84 0.42
N LEU A 297 -20.61 -12.82 1.20
CA LEU A 297 -21.51 -11.94 1.94
C LEU A 297 -21.33 -10.52 1.43
N GLU A 298 -22.41 -9.93 0.93
CA GLU A 298 -22.45 -8.54 0.53
C GLU A 298 -23.17 -7.70 1.58
N ARG A 299 -22.57 -6.57 1.97
CA ARG A 299 -23.10 -5.65 2.99
C ARG A 299 -22.89 -4.21 2.54
N GLU A 300 -23.86 -3.35 2.82
CA GLU A 300 -23.66 -1.91 2.69
C GLU A 300 -22.66 -1.43 3.74
N VAL A 301 -21.78 -0.53 3.34
CA VAL A 301 -20.81 0.09 4.25
C VAL A 301 -21.41 1.40 4.76
N PRO A 302 -21.67 1.52 6.08
CA PRO A 302 -22.20 2.75 6.63
C PRO A 302 -21.15 3.85 6.57
N LEU A 303 -21.46 4.92 5.84
CA LEU A 303 -20.60 6.08 5.72
C LEU A 303 -20.88 7.10 6.83
N PRO A 304 -19.88 7.90 7.25
CA PRO A 304 -20.12 9.07 8.09
C PRO A 304 -21.15 10.02 7.46
N ARG A 305 -21.91 10.74 8.29
CA ARG A 305 -22.93 11.70 7.82
C ARG A 305 -22.35 12.86 7.01
N LEU A 306 -21.10 13.22 7.28
CA LEU A 306 -20.38 14.31 6.63
C LEU A 306 -19.12 13.74 5.98
N VAL A 307 -19.09 13.78 4.66
CA VAL A 307 -17.91 13.48 3.83
C VAL A 307 -17.60 14.76 3.06
N PRO A 308 -16.42 15.41 3.27
CA PRO A 308 -16.11 16.69 2.63
C PRO A 308 -16.05 16.55 1.10
N GLU A 309 -16.79 17.38 0.36
CA GLU A 309 -16.86 17.34 -1.11
C GLU A 309 -15.57 17.80 -1.80
N THR A 310 -14.61 18.27 -1.03
CA THR A 310 -13.29 18.72 -1.47
C THR A 310 -12.19 17.74 -1.13
N ARG A 311 -12.44 16.68 -0.35
CA ARG A 311 -11.41 15.75 0.13
C ARG A 311 -11.78 14.31 -0.11
N THR A 312 -10.81 13.52 -0.55
CA THR A 312 -10.95 12.08 -0.54
C THR A 312 -10.92 11.57 0.89
N GLN A 313 -11.91 10.74 1.24
CA GLN A 313 -11.96 10.06 2.53
C GLN A 313 -11.73 8.58 2.35
N THR A 314 -10.82 8.02 3.14
CA THR A 314 -10.45 6.61 3.06
C THR A 314 -10.79 5.89 4.35
N PHE A 315 -11.56 4.81 4.24
CA PHE A 315 -11.99 3.99 5.37
C PHE A 315 -11.42 2.59 5.21
N ARG A 316 -10.80 2.08 6.26
CA ARG A 316 -10.34 0.69 6.25
C ARG A 316 -11.50 -0.26 6.51
N LEU A 317 -11.62 -1.23 5.63
CA LEU A 317 -12.49 -2.39 5.74
C LEU A 317 -11.65 -3.63 6.01
N TRP A 318 -12.20 -4.57 6.77
CA TRP A 318 -11.54 -5.81 7.10
C TRP A 318 -12.54 -6.95 7.17
N ALA A 319 -12.06 -8.16 6.90
CA ALA A 319 -12.77 -9.41 7.06
C ALA A 319 -11.81 -10.44 7.64
N VAL A 320 -12.20 -11.11 8.72
CA VAL A 320 -11.43 -12.19 9.36
C VAL A 320 -12.35 -13.39 9.46
N GLY A 321 -11.92 -14.50 8.87
CA GLY A 321 -12.61 -15.77 8.96
C GLY A 321 -11.82 -16.69 9.87
N ALA A 322 -12.49 -17.41 10.76
CA ALA A 322 -11.88 -18.42 11.61
C ALA A 322 -12.74 -19.67 11.72
N SER A 323 -12.09 -20.82 11.82
CA SER A 323 -12.70 -22.09 12.21
C SER A 323 -11.85 -22.66 13.35
N PRO A 324 -12.15 -22.31 14.61
CA PRO A 324 -11.36 -22.75 15.76
C PRO A 324 -11.25 -24.27 15.87
N GLU A 325 -12.33 -24.99 15.53
CA GLU A 325 -12.36 -26.47 15.51
C GLU A 325 -11.37 -27.09 14.52
N ARG A 326 -10.98 -26.34 13.49
CA ARG A 326 -10.04 -26.76 12.44
C ARG A 326 -8.70 -26.03 12.55
N GLU A 327 -8.53 -25.19 13.57
CA GLU A 327 -7.37 -24.29 13.76
C GLU A 327 -7.05 -23.50 12.49
N ALA A 328 -8.11 -23.06 11.81
CA ALA A 328 -8.02 -22.37 10.54
C ALA A 328 -8.38 -20.90 10.73
N SER A 329 -7.68 -20.03 10.03
CA SER A 329 -8.08 -18.63 9.88
C SER A 329 -7.43 -18.03 8.67
N ASP A 330 -8.07 -17.01 8.12
CA ASP A 330 -7.48 -16.10 7.15
C ASP A 330 -8.13 -14.72 7.33
N LEU A 331 -7.51 -13.69 6.78
CA LEU A 331 -8.07 -12.34 6.82
C LEU A 331 -7.73 -11.56 5.56
N ASP A 332 -8.60 -10.64 5.20
CA ASP A 332 -8.30 -9.64 4.17
C ASP A 332 -8.67 -8.25 4.66
N MET A 333 -7.96 -7.26 4.12
CA MET A 333 -8.17 -5.85 4.45
C MET A 333 -8.13 -5.05 3.15
N LYS A 334 -9.04 -4.09 3.05
CA LYS A 334 -9.13 -3.18 1.91
C LYS A 334 -9.45 -1.77 2.37
N TRP A 335 -9.17 -0.80 1.52
CA TRP A 335 -9.45 0.60 1.78
C TRP A 335 -10.52 1.08 0.82
N LEU A 336 -11.61 1.60 1.40
CA LEU A 336 -12.70 2.24 0.70
C LEU A 336 -12.41 3.74 0.62
N SER A 337 -12.05 4.22 -0.57
CA SER A 337 -11.86 5.64 -0.86
C SER A 337 -13.13 6.22 -1.50
N LEU A 338 -13.59 7.35 -0.96
CA LEU A 338 -14.64 8.20 -1.52
C LEU A 338 -13.97 9.45 -2.10
N ALA A 339 -13.69 9.42 -3.40
CA ALA A 339 -12.99 10.50 -4.09
C ALA A 339 -13.99 11.48 -4.73
N PRO A 340 -13.82 12.81 -4.54
CA PRO A 340 -14.70 13.80 -5.11
C PRO A 340 -14.64 13.78 -6.64
N VAL A 341 -15.76 14.13 -7.27
CA VAL A 341 -15.89 14.14 -8.72
C VAL A 341 -15.88 15.57 -9.26
N VAL A 342 -15.12 15.79 -10.34
CA VAL A 342 -15.12 17.04 -11.11
C VAL A 342 -15.61 16.79 -12.52
N VAL A 343 -16.60 17.57 -12.93
CA VAL A 343 -17.04 17.68 -14.32
C VAL A 343 -16.29 18.86 -14.94
N PRO A 344 -15.47 18.63 -15.98
CA PRO A 344 -14.79 19.72 -16.69
C PRO A 344 -15.80 20.67 -17.35
N ASP A 345 -15.45 21.95 -17.45
CA ASP A 345 -16.18 22.90 -18.29
C ASP A 345 -15.87 22.60 -19.76
N GLU A 346 -16.91 22.52 -20.58
CA GLU A 346 -16.73 22.42 -22.04
C GLU A 346 -16.22 23.76 -22.61
N GLY A 347 -15.23 23.69 -23.50
CA GLY A 347 -14.63 24.84 -24.19
C GLY A 347 -13.34 25.37 -23.55
N SER A 348 -12.97 26.60 -23.88
CA SER A 348 -11.66 27.19 -23.51
C SER A 348 -11.68 28.11 -22.28
N GLU A 349 -12.86 28.43 -21.76
CA GLU A 349 -13.06 29.42 -20.69
C GLU A 349 -13.57 28.77 -19.39
N PRO A 350 -12.95 29.05 -18.24
CA PRO A 350 -13.36 28.51 -16.95
C PRO A 350 -14.66 29.16 -16.46
N ARG A 351 -15.67 28.35 -16.22
CA ARG A 351 -16.96 28.73 -15.61
C ARG A 351 -17.03 28.28 -14.15
N THR A 352 -16.32 27.20 -13.83
CA THR A 352 -16.49 26.42 -12.62
C THR A 352 -15.15 26.30 -11.88
N TRP A 353 -14.96 27.13 -10.87
CA TRP A 353 -13.74 27.13 -10.04
C TRP A 353 -13.88 26.25 -8.80
N ARG A 354 -12.77 25.62 -8.41
CA ARG A 354 -12.59 24.85 -7.16
C ARG A 354 -11.51 25.53 -6.34
N ARG A 355 -11.82 25.84 -5.09
CA ARG A 355 -10.87 26.50 -4.19
C ARG A 355 -10.10 25.48 -3.38
N PHE A 356 -8.87 25.82 -3.05
CA PHE A 356 -8.13 25.19 -1.97
C PHE A 356 -8.62 25.79 -0.66
N GLY A 357 -9.01 24.93 0.28
CA GLY A 357 -9.41 25.36 1.62
C GLY A 357 -8.27 25.16 2.62
N ALA A 358 -8.46 25.60 3.86
CA ALA A 358 -7.51 25.29 4.93
C ALA A 358 -7.30 23.76 5.11
N ASP A 359 -8.32 22.96 4.80
CA ASP A 359 -8.27 21.49 4.81
C ASP A 359 -7.46 20.89 3.63
N SER A 360 -7.07 21.71 2.66
CA SER A 360 -6.17 21.32 1.58
C SER A 360 -4.69 21.38 2.01
N LEU A 361 -4.36 22.07 3.10
CA LEU A 361 -2.98 22.18 3.58
C LEU A 361 -2.52 20.84 4.21
N VAL A 362 -1.55 20.21 3.57
CA VAL A 362 -1.02 18.90 3.99
C VAL A 362 0.42 18.97 4.52
N LYS A 363 1.07 20.12 4.37
CA LYS A 363 2.40 20.43 4.91
C LYS A 363 2.46 21.92 5.26
N GLY A 364 3.12 22.25 6.38
CA GLY A 364 3.35 23.64 6.78
C GLY A 364 2.26 24.29 7.64
N GLU A 365 1.36 23.49 8.25
CA GLU A 365 0.21 24.01 9.03
C GLU A 365 0.59 25.03 10.11
N TRP A 366 1.70 24.82 10.81
CA TRP A 366 2.11 25.68 11.92
C TRP A 366 2.66 27.04 11.49
N SER A 367 3.09 27.18 10.23
CA SER A 367 3.66 28.40 9.67
C SER A 367 2.77 29.06 8.62
N TRP A 368 1.63 28.44 8.27
CA TRP A 368 0.74 28.97 7.25
C TRP A 368 0.07 30.28 7.69
N GLY A 369 0.39 31.36 6.99
CA GLY A 369 -0.13 32.72 7.23
C GLY A 369 -1.56 32.95 6.75
N GLY A 370 -2.19 31.94 6.14
CA GLY A 370 -3.49 32.01 5.50
C GLY A 370 -3.39 32.12 3.98
N ASP A 371 -4.50 32.42 3.30
CA ASP A 371 -4.59 32.42 1.84
C ASP A 371 -3.64 33.42 1.13
N GLU A 372 -3.06 34.39 1.86
CA GLU A 372 -2.06 35.32 1.31
C GLU A 372 -0.67 34.70 1.20
N ASP A 373 -0.36 33.72 2.06
CA ASP A 373 0.92 33.00 2.15
C ASP A 373 0.93 31.81 1.18
N LEU A 374 -0.11 30.99 1.22
CA LEU A 374 -0.37 30.03 0.15
C LEU A 374 -1.87 29.83 0.00
N GLY A 375 -2.38 29.98 -1.22
CA GLY A 375 -3.78 29.78 -1.52
C GLY A 375 -4.02 29.62 -3.02
N GLY A 376 -5.26 29.30 -3.40
CA GLY A 376 -5.58 29.28 -4.81
C GLY A 376 -6.91 28.67 -5.19
N ARG A 377 -7.08 28.53 -6.49
CA ARG A 377 -8.21 27.83 -7.11
C ARG A 377 -7.82 27.27 -8.46
N PHE A 378 -8.55 26.25 -8.92
CA PHE A 378 -8.38 25.72 -10.25
C PHE A 378 -9.70 25.47 -10.96
N ALA A 379 -9.64 25.38 -12.28
CA ALA A 379 -10.70 24.93 -13.17
C ALA A 379 -10.14 23.87 -14.11
N VAL A 380 -11.01 22.96 -14.56
CA VAL A 380 -10.67 21.91 -15.52
C VAL A 380 -11.51 22.14 -16.76
N LEU A 381 -10.87 22.22 -17.92
CA LEU A 381 -11.50 22.47 -19.20
C LEU A 381 -11.34 21.25 -20.10
N LEU A 382 -12.37 20.94 -20.86
CA LEU A 382 -12.34 19.87 -21.85
C LEU A 382 -12.84 20.39 -23.20
N ASP A 383 -12.02 20.20 -24.23
CA ASP A 383 -12.39 20.41 -25.62
C ASP A 383 -12.11 19.15 -26.47
N ASP A 384 -12.24 19.29 -27.78
CA ASP A 384 -12.07 18.18 -28.73
C ASP A 384 -10.62 17.68 -28.79
N ASP A 385 -9.65 18.52 -28.44
CA ASP A 385 -8.21 18.25 -28.64
C ASP A 385 -7.47 17.98 -27.33
N ALA A 386 -7.89 18.58 -26.21
CA ALA A 386 -7.14 18.57 -24.95
C ALA A 386 -8.01 18.62 -23.67
N LEU A 387 -7.38 18.21 -22.57
CA LEU A 387 -7.79 18.51 -21.20
C LEU A 387 -6.86 19.61 -20.67
N THR A 388 -7.42 20.70 -20.16
CA THR A 388 -6.61 21.82 -19.63
C THR A 388 -6.91 22.06 -18.16
N PHE A 389 -5.87 22.15 -17.35
CA PHE A 389 -5.95 22.63 -15.97
C PHE A 389 -5.55 24.10 -15.95
N VAL A 390 -6.43 24.96 -15.42
CA VAL A 390 -6.15 26.38 -15.20
C VAL A 390 -6.12 26.61 -13.70
N VAL A 391 -5.00 27.10 -13.19
CA VAL A 391 -4.75 27.28 -11.76
C VAL A 391 -4.38 28.73 -11.50
N GLU A 392 -5.02 29.33 -10.50
CA GLU A 392 -4.65 30.64 -9.95
C GLU A 392 -4.10 30.41 -8.54
N VAL A 393 -2.86 30.82 -8.32
CA VAL A 393 -2.13 30.68 -7.06
C VAL A 393 -1.99 32.05 -6.43
N THR A 394 -2.30 32.11 -5.13
CA THR A 394 -2.00 33.26 -4.26
C THR A 394 -0.82 32.90 -3.38
N ASP A 395 0.18 33.77 -3.38
CA ASP A 395 1.52 33.53 -2.85
C ASP A 395 2.21 34.89 -2.71
N ASP A 396 2.85 35.15 -1.58
CA ASP A 396 3.51 36.42 -1.26
C ASP A 396 4.97 36.51 -1.72
N ASP A 397 5.65 35.39 -1.98
CA ASP A 397 7.02 35.33 -2.50
C ASP A 397 7.20 34.22 -3.55
N VAL A 398 6.95 34.54 -4.82
CA VAL A 398 7.06 33.50 -5.85
C VAL A 398 8.50 33.23 -6.32
N ASP A 399 9.14 32.22 -5.74
CA ASP A 399 10.42 31.60 -6.11
C ASP A 399 10.25 30.17 -6.73
N PRO A 400 10.36 30.01 -8.07
CA PRO A 400 10.33 28.70 -8.71
C PRO A 400 11.54 27.79 -8.38
N ALA A 401 12.54 28.31 -7.64
CA ALA A 401 13.76 27.65 -7.20
C ALA A 401 14.45 26.85 -8.33
N ARG A 402 14.72 27.54 -9.45
CA ARG A 402 15.35 26.93 -10.63
C ARG A 402 16.78 26.50 -10.29
N GLY A 403 17.00 25.18 -10.20
CA GLY A 403 18.28 24.58 -9.79
C GLY A 403 18.26 23.90 -8.42
N ALA A 404 17.11 23.89 -7.73
CA ALA A 404 16.92 23.09 -6.53
C ALA A 404 17.11 21.59 -6.80
N ALA A 405 17.47 20.84 -5.74
CA ALA A 405 17.75 19.41 -5.85
C ALA A 405 16.49 18.59 -6.20
N HIS A 406 15.32 19.02 -5.73
CA HIS A 406 14.05 18.42 -6.11
C HIS A 406 13.17 19.39 -6.89
N LEU A 407 12.39 18.86 -7.84
CA LEU A 407 11.51 19.66 -8.69
C LEU A 407 10.40 20.38 -7.92
N THR A 408 10.05 19.87 -6.75
CA THR A 408 9.01 20.39 -5.87
C THR A 408 9.52 21.36 -4.80
N ASP A 409 10.84 21.62 -4.76
CA ASP A 409 11.48 22.50 -3.77
C ASP A 409 11.30 24.00 -4.06
N GLY A 410 10.56 24.35 -5.11
CA GLY A 410 10.19 25.71 -5.44
C GLY A 410 8.70 25.81 -5.70
N ASP A 411 8.22 27.04 -5.90
CA ASP A 411 6.80 27.26 -6.16
C ASP A 411 6.41 26.61 -7.47
N SER A 412 5.37 25.81 -7.36
CA SER A 412 4.95 24.99 -8.46
C SER A 412 3.52 24.53 -8.28
N VAL A 413 2.89 24.30 -9.43
CA VAL A 413 1.64 23.55 -9.49
C VAL A 413 1.99 22.12 -9.87
N GLU A 414 1.53 21.15 -9.10
CA GLU A 414 1.58 19.74 -9.50
C GLU A 414 0.21 19.29 -10.01
N VAL A 415 0.19 18.50 -11.07
CA VAL A 415 -1.02 17.82 -11.57
C VAL A 415 -0.74 16.31 -11.60
N CYS A 416 -1.43 15.58 -10.71
CA CYS A 416 -1.46 14.11 -10.71
C CYS A 416 -2.48 13.62 -11.72
N LEU A 417 -2.16 12.55 -12.45
CA LEU A 417 -3.08 11.83 -13.32
C LEU A 417 -2.92 10.32 -13.18
N ASP A 418 -4.00 9.62 -12.88
CA ASP A 418 -4.06 8.16 -12.91
C ASP A 418 -4.56 7.71 -14.30
N LEU A 419 -3.62 7.39 -15.20
CA LEU A 419 -3.94 6.96 -16.56
C LEU A 419 -4.05 5.43 -16.69
N ARG A 420 -4.21 4.71 -15.57
CA ARG A 420 -4.48 3.27 -15.60
C ARG A 420 -5.90 2.98 -16.12
N PRO A 421 -6.16 1.76 -16.63
CA PRO A 421 -7.51 1.34 -17.00
C PRO A 421 -8.51 1.49 -15.85
N SER A 422 -9.79 1.56 -16.16
CA SER A 422 -10.85 1.81 -15.17
C SER A 422 -10.91 0.73 -14.08
N ALA A 423 -10.53 -0.50 -14.41
CA ALA A 423 -10.41 -1.61 -13.47
C ALA A 423 -9.31 -1.43 -12.41
N ASP A 424 -8.37 -0.50 -12.61
CA ASP A 424 -7.22 -0.25 -11.72
C ASP A 424 -7.25 1.11 -11.02
N GLN A 425 -8.20 1.98 -11.39
CA GLN A 425 -8.41 3.28 -10.75
C GLN A 425 -8.57 3.15 -9.23
N GLY A 426 -7.87 4.01 -8.49
CA GLY A 426 -7.89 4.04 -7.03
C GLY A 426 -7.02 2.98 -6.36
N LYS A 427 -6.24 2.18 -7.11
CA LYS A 427 -5.23 1.28 -6.52
C LYS A 427 -4.14 2.10 -5.80
N PRO A 428 -3.70 1.68 -4.60
CA PRO A 428 -2.77 2.46 -3.77
C PRO A 428 -1.30 2.32 -4.19
N VAL A 429 -0.97 1.37 -5.06
CA VAL A 429 0.40 1.21 -5.57
C VAL A 429 0.58 1.96 -6.88
N TYR A 430 1.76 2.55 -7.09
CA TYR A 430 2.13 3.20 -8.34
C TYR A 430 2.39 2.21 -9.46
N SER A 431 2.06 2.63 -10.68
CA SER A 431 2.51 2.03 -11.92
C SER A 431 2.95 3.13 -12.89
N PRO A 432 3.68 2.84 -13.97
CA PRO A 432 4.17 3.85 -14.92
C PRO A 432 3.07 4.70 -15.58
N GLU A 433 1.81 4.30 -15.49
CA GLU A 433 0.66 5.05 -15.99
C GLU A 433 0.13 6.11 -15.01
N VAL A 434 0.62 6.15 -13.77
CA VAL A 434 0.33 7.24 -12.83
C VAL A 434 1.39 8.33 -13.02
N VAL A 435 0.97 9.51 -13.46
CA VAL A 435 1.86 10.61 -13.87
C VAL A 435 1.72 11.76 -12.90
N LEU A 436 2.84 12.37 -12.52
CA LEU A 436 2.89 13.65 -11.83
C LEU A 436 3.58 14.67 -12.74
N LEU A 437 2.87 15.73 -13.10
CA LEU A 437 3.39 16.82 -13.92
C LEU A 437 3.60 18.05 -13.03
N ILE A 438 4.81 18.59 -13.02
CA ILE A 438 5.17 19.75 -12.19
C ILE A 438 5.33 20.95 -13.11
N VAL A 439 4.59 22.02 -12.86
CA VAL A 439 4.62 23.28 -13.60
C VAL A 439 5.25 24.34 -12.73
N LYS A 440 6.39 24.88 -13.17
CA LYS A 440 7.09 25.98 -12.52
C LYS A 440 6.77 27.30 -13.21
N PRO A 441 6.40 28.36 -12.48
CA PRO A 441 6.14 29.66 -13.08
C PRO A 441 7.40 30.27 -13.71
N GLY A 442 7.21 31.11 -14.71
CA GLY A 442 8.24 31.98 -15.30
C GLY A 442 8.81 32.97 -14.28
N ASP A 443 10.05 33.43 -14.51
CA ASP A 443 10.74 34.35 -13.58
C ASP A 443 10.17 35.77 -13.71
N GLY A 444 9.72 36.15 -14.92
CA GLY A 444 9.01 37.40 -15.21
C GLY A 444 7.64 37.20 -15.88
N PRO A 445 6.91 38.31 -16.14
CA PRO A 445 5.58 38.28 -16.76
C PRO A 445 5.58 37.76 -18.22
N ASP A 446 6.73 37.77 -18.90
CA ASP A 446 6.88 37.34 -20.30
C ASP A 446 7.61 35.99 -20.44
N ASP A 447 7.98 35.32 -19.33
CA ASP A 447 8.68 34.04 -19.37
C ASP A 447 7.70 32.86 -19.45
N GLU A 448 7.97 31.92 -20.36
CA GLU A 448 7.18 30.69 -20.47
C GLU A 448 7.37 29.80 -19.23
N ALA A 449 6.27 29.20 -18.77
CA ALA A 449 6.33 28.17 -17.72
C ALA A 449 7.18 26.99 -18.20
N ALA A 450 7.98 26.45 -17.30
CA ALA A 450 8.59 25.15 -17.52
C ALA A 450 7.69 24.06 -16.92
N TRP A 451 7.68 22.87 -17.52
CA TRP A 451 7.09 21.70 -16.90
C TRP A 451 7.97 20.48 -17.08
N GLU A 452 7.97 19.61 -16.07
CA GLU A 452 8.71 18.36 -16.06
C GLU A 452 7.89 17.25 -15.38
N PRO A 453 7.91 16.00 -15.90
CA PRO A 453 7.30 14.87 -15.22
C PRO A 453 8.20 14.36 -14.08
N LEU A 454 7.60 13.84 -13.00
CA LEU A 454 8.38 13.28 -11.88
C LEU A 454 9.21 12.04 -12.28
N ASP A 455 8.62 11.18 -13.11
CA ASP A 455 9.26 9.98 -13.68
C ASP A 455 9.50 10.19 -15.19
N ASP A 456 10.51 9.53 -15.79
CA ASP A 456 10.81 9.66 -17.22
C ASP A 456 9.72 9.00 -18.10
N LEU A 457 8.66 9.77 -18.32
CA LEU A 457 7.46 9.41 -19.10
C LEU A 457 7.32 10.31 -20.33
N THR A 458 8.40 10.99 -20.70
CA THR A 458 8.47 12.03 -21.74
C THR A 458 7.86 11.61 -23.08
N PRO A 459 8.05 10.36 -23.59
CA PRO A 459 7.42 9.95 -24.84
C PRO A 459 5.89 9.90 -24.80
N ARG A 460 5.29 9.59 -23.64
CA ARG A 460 3.83 9.51 -23.48
C ARG A 460 3.21 10.90 -23.37
N MET A 461 3.91 11.84 -22.74
CA MET A 461 3.47 13.21 -22.51
C MET A 461 3.82 14.15 -23.68
N ALA A 462 4.05 13.60 -24.87
CA ALA A 462 4.34 14.40 -26.06
C ALA A 462 3.18 15.35 -26.40
N GLY A 463 3.51 16.62 -26.61
CA GLY A 463 2.54 17.68 -26.92
C GLY A 463 1.88 18.32 -25.70
N VAL A 464 2.23 17.92 -24.48
CA VAL A 464 1.86 18.67 -23.26
C VAL A 464 2.54 20.04 -23.30
N THR A 465 1.77 21.09 -23.04
CA THR A 465 2.26 22.46 -22.95
C THR A 465 1.87 23.07 -21.60
N ALA A 466 2.72 23.96 -21.10
CA ALA A 466 2.44 24.74 -19.91
C ALA A 466 2.69 26.23 -20.20
N HIS A 467 1.85 27.09 -19.63
CA HIS A 467 2.02 28.54 -19.63
C HIS A 467 1.79 29.06 -18.23
N SER A 468 2.50 30.12 -17.84
CA SER A 468 2.29 30.80 -16.56
C SER A 468 2.39 32.29 -16.74
N GLU A 469 1.69 33.04 -15.89
CA GLU A 469 1.77 34.49 -15.86
C GLU A 469 1.85 34.97 -14.41
N ARG A 470 2.79 35.87 -14.10
CA ARG A 470 2.87 36.54 -12.80
C ARG A 470 1.63 37.41 -12.59
N THR A 471 1.09 37.39 -11.38
CA THR A 471 -0.01 38.28 -10.97
C THR A 471 0.43 39.20 -9.84
N ALA A 472 -0.40 40.16 -9.47
CA ALA A 472 -0.11 41.05 -8.35
C ALA A 472 -0.06 40.36 -6.98
N ARG A 473 -0.50 39.10 -6.88
CA ARG A 473 -0.62 38.35 -5.61
C ARG A 473 -0.14 36.90 -5.73
N GLY A 474 0.70 36.57 -6.70
CA GLY A 474 1.10 35.19 -7.00
C GLY A 474 1.24 34.96 -8.49
N TYR A 475 0.66 33.89 -9.04
CA TYR A 475 0.77 33.54 -10.46
C TYR A 475 -0.42 32.71 -10.97
N THR A 476 -0.55 32.63 -12.28
CA THR A 476 -1.42 31.66 -12.95
C THR A 476 -0.59 30.58 -13.62
N ALA A 477 -1.13 29.36 -13.70
CA ALA A 477 -0.55 28.26 -14.45
C ALA A 477 -1.64 27.59 -15.29
N ARG A 478 -1.34 27.34 -16.56
CA ARG A 478 -2.20 26.63 -17.50
C ARG A 478 -1.43 25.44 -18.05
N LEU A 479 -1.90 24.23 -17.77
CA LEU A 479 -1.35 22.97 -18.26
C LEU A 479 -2.33 22.34 -19.26
N THR A 480 -1.94 22.24 -20.52
CA THR A 480 -2.76 21.67 -21.60
C THR A 480 -2.21 20.31 -22.00
N ILE A 481 -3.05 19.28 -21.90
CA ILE A 481 -2.69 17.88 -22.12
C ILE A 481 -3.49 17.34 -23.31
N PRO A 482 -2.83 16.97 -24.41
CA PRO A 482 -3.51 16.41 -25.57
C PRO A 482 -4.26 15.13 -25.22
N ARG A 483 -5.44 14.92 -25.82
CA ARG A 483 -6.22 13.69 -25.60
C ARG A 483 -5.48 12.41 -25.98
N SER A 484 -4.50 12.49 -26.89
CA SER A 484 -3.61 11.38 -27.22
C SER A 484 -2.77 10.91 -26.04
N ALA A 485 -2.34 11.83 -25.15
CA ALA A 485 -1.56 11.54 -23.95
C ALA A 485 -2.42 10.93 -22.82
N LEU A 486 -3.72 11.22 -22.82
CA LEU A 486 -4.69 10.78 -21.80
C LEU A 486 -5.30 9.39 -22.05
N ARG A 487 -4.80 8.63 -23.03
CA ARG A 487 -5.32 7.28 -23.33
C ARG A 487 -5.06 6.34 -22.16
N ARG A 488 -6.13 5.69 -21.67
CA ARG A 488 -6.13 4.75 -20.52
C ARG A 488 -6.31 3.30 -20.91
N GLY A 489 -6.98 3.07 -22.04
CA GLY A 489 -7.27 1.75 -22.61
C GLY A 489 -8.06 1.89 -23.90
N GLU A 490 -8.20 0.80 -24.64
CA GLU A 490 -9.00 0.80 -25.88
C GLU A 490 -10.48 1.07 -25.54
N GLY A 491 -11.04 2.14 -26.11
CA GLY A 491 -12.44 2.53 -25.89
C GLY A 491 -12.76 3.19 -24.55
N GLU A 492 -11.78 3.41 -23.67
CA GLU A 492 -12.01 4.14 -22.40
C GLU A 492 -12.03 5.66 -22.61
N GLY A 493 -13.07 6.31 -22.06
CA GLY A 493 -13.16 7.77 -22.00
C GLY A 493 -12.47 8.36 -20.76
N LEU A 494 -12.66 9.68 -20.56
CA LEU A 494 -12.07 10.39 -19.42
C LEU A 494 -12.85 10.21 -18.10
N THR A 495 -14.10 9.76 -18.15
CA THR A 495 -14.88 9.45 -16.95
C THR A 495 -14.17 8.41 -16.08
N GLY A 496 -14.02 8.69 -14.79
CA GLY A 496 -13.32 7.81 -13.84
C GLY A 496 -11.81 8.02 -13.75
N THR A 497 -11.25 8.89 -14.60
CA THR A 497 -9.81 9.20 -14.59
C THR A 497 -9.46 9.90 -13.30
N GLY A 498 -8.54 9.30 -12.54
CA GLY A 498 -8.04 9.89 -11.31
C GLY A 498 -7.19 11.11 -11.61
N PHE A 499 -7.35 12.17 -10.81
CA PHE A 499 -6.47 13.34 -10.88
C PHE A 499 -6.38 14.04 -9.53
N ASP A 500 -5.40 14.92 -9.38
CA ASP A 500 -5.38 15.92 -8.30
C ASP A 500 -4.55 17.13 -8.72
N VAL A 501 -4.73 18.26 -8.03
CA VAL A 501 -3.96 19.48 -8.23
C VAL A 501 -3.32 19.88 -6.91
N HIS A 502 -2.01 20.12 -6.92
CA HIS A 502 -1.24 20.54 -5.75
C HIS A 502 -0.61 21.91 -5.96
N LEU A 503 -0.45 22.67 -4.88
CA LEU A 503 0.29 23.91 -4.82
C LEU A 503 1.47 23.68 -3.87
N ASN A 504 2.67 23.92 -4.35
CA ASN A 504 3.86 23.98 -3.52
C ASN A 504 4.27 25.42 -3.33
N ASP A 505 4.82 25.66 -2.14
CA ASP A 505 5.31 26.96 -1.71
C ASP A 505 6.72 26.79 -1.11
N SER A 506 7.61 27.73 -1.43
CA SER A 506 9.01 27.77 -1.05
C SER A 506 9.52 29.20 -0.94
N ASP A 507 9.23 29.83 0.19
CA ASP A 507 9.84 31.10 0.53
C ASP A 507 11.37 30.99 0.59
N PHE A 508 12.08 31.99 0.06
CA PHE A 508 13.54 32.16 0.19
C PHE A 508 14.40 31.00 -0.37
N GLY A 509 13.83 30.09 -1.16
CA GLY A 509 14.56 29.02 -1.86
C GLY A 509 15.20 27.97 -0.94
N LEU A 510 14.68 27.79 0.29
CA LEU A 510 15.19 26.81 1.27
C LEU A 510 14.57 25.41 1.14
N GLY A 511 13.77 25.19 0.09
CA GLY A 511 13.05 23.97 -0.18
C GLY A 511 11.60 24.07 0.27
N ARG A 512 10.76 23.14 -0.18
CA ARG A 512 9.30 23.23 -0.01
C ARG A 512 8.90 23.42 1.45
N GLU A 513 8.34 24.57 1.78
CA GLU A 513 7.88 24.91 3.13
C GLU A 513 6.46 24.40 3.35
N ARG A 514 5.57 24.67 2.39
CA ARG A 514 4.14 24.38 2.49
C ARG A 514 3.66 23.62 1.26
N GLN A 515 2.58 22.87 1.44
CA GLN A 515 1.93 22.17 0.34
C GLN A 515 0.43 22.13 0.57
N MET A 516 -0.32 22.55 -0.44
CA MET A 516 -1.73 22.27 -0.55
C MET A 516 -1.98 21.19 -1.59
N VAL A 517 -2.80 20.21 -1.25
CA VAL A 517 -3.31 19.18 -2.16
C VAL A 517 -4.81 19.38 -2.21
N TRP A 518 -5.47 19.36 -3.39
CA TRP A 518 -6.90 19.66 -3.42
C TRP A 518 -7.71 18.55 -2.76
N ALA A 519 -7.67 17.32 -3.29
CA ALA A 519 -8.51 16.22 -2.82
C ALA A 519 -7.79 15.17 -1.98
N GLY A 520 -6.60 14.75 -2.39
CA GLY A 520 -5.90 13.57 -1.90
C GLY A 520 -5.12 13.79 -0.60
N THR A 521 -3.85 13.44 -0.59
CA THR A 521 -2.97 13.50 0.60
C THR A 521 -1.57 14.00 0.24
N ALA A 522 -0.75 14.35 1.24
CA ALA A 522 0.67 14.62 1.03
C ALA A 522 1.42 13.46 0.37
N ASP A 523 0.91 12.24 0.52
CA ASP A 523 1.52 11.01 0.01
C ASP A 523 1.03 10.65 -1.39
N ASN A 524 0.32 11.53 -2.11
CA ASN A 524 -0.18 11.25 -3.47
C ASN A 524 0.92 10.76 -4.43
N PHE A 525 2.19 11.15 -4.21
CA PHE A 525 3.36 10.71 -4.98
C PHE A 525 3.80 9.25 -4.68
N LEU A 526 3.30 8.66 -3.59
CA LEU A 526 3.50 7.28 -3.14
C LEU A 526 2.21 6.45 -3.27
N ASP A 527 1.05 7.05 -3.02
CA ASP A 527 -0.26 6.41 -2.98
C ASP A 527 -1.30 7.23 -3.77
N PRO A 528 -1.64 6.81 -5.02
CA PRO A 528 -2.60 7.51 -5.86
C PRO A 528 -4.05 7.07 -5.59
N SER A 529 -4.33 6.29 -4.54
CA SER A 529 -5.69 5.86 -4.21
C SER A 529 -6.60 7.01 -3.76
N ALA A 530 -5.99 8.12 -3.34
CA ALA A 530 -6.68 9.29 -2.82
C ALA A 530 -6.99 10.36 -3.89
N LEU A 531 -6.61 10.14 -5.15
CA LEU A 531 -6.89 11.11 -6.23
C LEU A 531 -8.40 11.31 -6.43
N ALA A 532 -8.80 12.55 -6.72
CA ALA A 532 -10.15 12.89 -7.20
C ALA A 532 -10.45 12.19 -8.53
N SER A 533 -11.66 12.34 -9.07
CA SER A 533 -12.02 11.73 -10.34
C SER A 533 -12.69 12.71 -11.29
N LEU A 534 -12.38 12.59 -12.57
CA LEU A 534 -13.15 13.23 -13.63
C LEU A 534 -14.47 12.50 -13.86
N ALA A 535 -15.51 13.23 -14.23
CA ALA A 535 -16.75 12.69 -14.81
C ALA A 535 -17.05 13.35 -16.15
N GLY A 536 -17.69 12.60 -17.04
CA GLY A 536 -18.23 13.15 -18.27
C GLY A 536 -19.42 14.09 -18.02
N PRO A 537 -19.75 14.96 -18.99
CA PRO A 537 -20.92 15.82 -18.91
C PRO A 537 -22.19 14.96 -18.91
N GLY A 538 -23.11 15.22 -17.98
CA GLY A 538 -24.37 14.46 -17.84
C GLY A 538 -25.38 15.15 -16.93
N GLU A 539 -26.67 14.80 -17.06
CA GLU A 539 -27.79 15.46 -16.36
C GLU A 539 -27.76 15.29 -14.83
N THR A 540 -27.10 14.25 -14.31
CA THR A 540 -26.93 14.03 -12.87
C THR A 540 -25.53 13.49 -12.62
N PRO A 541 -24.53 14.36 -12.42
CA PRO A 541 -23.16 13.90 -12.23
C PRO A 541 -23.05 13.07 -10.94
N PRO A 542 -22.24 12.01 -10.94
CA PRO A 542 -22.02 11.23 -9.73
C PRO A 542 -21.34 12.11 -8.68
N ARG A 543 -21.66 11.88 -7.42
CA ARG A 543 -21.09 12.67 -6.32
C ARG A 543 -19.67 12.23 -6.00
N TRP A 544 -19.42 10.93 -6.09
CA TRP A 544 -18.15 10.31 -5.72
C TRP A 544 -17.75 9.24 -6.73
N ARG A 545 -16.44 9.09 -6.91
CA ARG A 545 -15.87 7.80 -7.30
C ARG A 545 -15.61 7.01 -6.03
N VAL A 546 -16.12 5.80 -5.97
CA VAL A 546 -15.86 4.85 -4.90
C VAL A 546 -14.84 3.84 -5.39
N SER A 547 -13.76 3.65 -4.64
CA SER A 547 -12.78 2.60 -4.90
C SER A 547 -12.57 1.78 -3.64
N LEU A 548 -12.75 0.47 -3.73
CA LEU A 548 -12.43 -0.49 -2.68
C LEU A 548 -11.23 -1.31 -3.14
N ARG A 549 -10.05 -1.09 -2.55
CA ARG A 549 -8.79 -1.68 -3.02
C ARG A 549 -8.00 -2.39 -1.94
#